data_AF-G5IGY5-F1
#
_entry.id   AF-G5IGY5-F1
#
_cell.length_a   1.000
_cell.length_b   1.000
_cell.length_c   1.000
_cell.angle_alpha   90.00
_cell.angle_beta   90.00
_cell.angle_gamma   90.00
#
_symmetry.space_group_name_H-M   'P 1'
#
loop_
_entity.id
_entity.type
_entity.pdbx_description
1 polymer ?
#
loop_
_entity_poly.entity_id
_entity_poly.type
_entity_poly.pdbx_seq_one_letter_code
_entity_poly.pdbx_strand_id
1 'polypeptide(L)'
;MNLTDEPYENQNNGKPQDSSYLETNLSAHLQKSIDDYVQGEKNKVTYMDCLWGELYGSINADLWAGVITEEQAVYLRTKYLYGAKAEEEHD
;
A
#
# COMPACT_ATOMS: atom_id res chain seq x y z
N MET A 1 6.67 43.00 -9.68
CA MET A 1 6.89 42.28 -8.42
C MET A 1 7.15 40.84 -8.83
N ASN A 2 8.42 40.41 -8.83
CA ASN A 2 8.78 39.05 -9.23
C ASN A 2 8.45 38.13 -8.06
N LEU A 3 7.55 37.18 -8.31
CA LEU A 3 7.30 36.06 -7.41
C LEU A 3 8.41 35.06 -7.70
N THR A 4 9.39 34.98 -6.81
CA THR A 4 10.50 34.02 -6.93
C THR A 4 9.93 32.62 -6.73
N ASP A 5 10.09 31.77 -7.74
CA ASP A 5 9.88 30.33 -7.65
C ASP A 5 10.79 29.78 -6.53
N GLU A 6 10.19 29.38 -5.42
CA GLU A 6 10.90 28.60 -4.41
C GLU A 6 11.20 27.21 -4.99
N PRO A 7 12.44 26.71 -4.87
CA PRO A 7 12.77 25.37 -5.33
C PRO A 7 11.98 24.36 -4.50
N TYR A 8 11.19 23.54 -5.18
CA TYR A 8 10.46 22.42 -4.58
C TYR A 8 11.49 21.44 -3.99
N GLU A 9 11.70 21.52 -2.68
CA GLU A 9 12.55 20.62 -1.91
C GLU A 9 12.18 19.17 -2.22
N ASN A 10 13.13 18.41 -2.75
CA ASN A 10 13.01 16.97 -2.93
C ASN A 10 13.00 16.32 -1.53
N GLN A 11 11.80 15.99 -1.05
CA GLN A 11 11.52 15.45 0.29
C GLN A 11 12.04 14.00 0.44
N ASN A 12 13.33 13.78 0.29
CA ASN A 12 13.96 12.57 0.82
C ASN A 12 14.20 12.80 2.32
N ASN A 13 13.14 12.62 3.13
CA ASN A 13 13.12 12.80 4.60
C ASN A 13 14.03 11.81 5.39
N GLY A 14 15.15 11.37 4.84
CA GLY A 14 16.02 10.34 5.42
C GLY A 14 15.43 8.93 5.38
N LYS A 15 14.32 8.73 4.65
CA LYS A 15 13.70 7.42 4.46
C LYS A 15 14.50 6.59 3.44
N PRO A 16 14.61 5.26 3.62
CA PRO A 16 15.24 4.39 2.64
C PRO A 16 14.55 4.50 1.28
N GLN A 17 15.33 4.36 0.21
CA GLN A 17 14.80 4.34 -1.16
C GLN A 17 13.91 3.11 -1.42
N ASP A 18 14.15 2.02 -0.69
CA ASP A 18 13.29 0.83 -0.69
C ASP A 18 12.19 0.97 0.37
N SER A 19 10.94 0.71 -0.04
CA SER A 19 9.77 0.77 0.84
C SER A 19 9.49 -0.53 1.61
N SER A 20 10.35 -1.55 1.50
CA SER A 20 10.18 -2.84 2.18
C SER A 20 9.99 -2.74 3.70
N TYR A 21 10.54 -1.70 4.34
CA TYR A 21 10.34 -1.46 5.77
C TYR A 21 8.86 -1.25 6.16
N LEU A 22 8.00 -0.84 5.21
CA LEU A 22 6.57 -0.64 5.43
C LEU A 22 5.78 -1.95 5.51
N GLU A 23 6.39 -3.08 5.13
CA GLU A 23 5.81 -4.43 5.25
C GLU A 23 6.31 -5.20 6.49
N THR A 24 6.93 -4.49 7.43
CA THR A 24 7.44 -5.10 8.66
C THR A 24 6.47 -4.92 9.83
N ASN A 25 6.51 -5.86 10.79
CA ASN A 25 5.69 -5.84 12.02
C ASN A 25 4.17 -5.81 11.80
N LEU A 26 3.69 -6.41 10.72
CA LEU A 26 2.25 -6.57 10.47
C LEU A 26 1.64 -7.60 11.44
N SER A 27 0.35 -7.47 11.76
CA SER A 27 -0.33 -8.53 12.50
C SER A 27 -0.37 -9.81 11.69
N ALA A 28 -0.49 -10.96 12.37
CA ALA A 28 -0.61 -12.25 11.69
C ALA A 28 -1.85 -12.32 10.78
N HIS A 29 -2.92 -11.60 11.14
CA HIS A 29 -4.15 -11.54 10.34
C HIS A 29 -3.95 -10.69 9.08
N LEU A 30 -3.30 -9.52 9.21
CA LEU A 30 -2.96 -8.68 8.07
C LEU A 30 -1.98 -9.39 7.13
N GLN A 31 -0.95 -10.05 7.65
CA GLN A 31 -0.04 -10.84 6.81
C GLN A 31 -0.79 -11.93 6.05
N LYS A 32 -1.69 -12.66 6.74
CA LYS A 32 -2.49 -13.71 6.10
C LYS A 32 -3.40 -13.15 4.99
N SER A 33 -4.05 -12.00 5.21
CA SER A 33 -4.93 -11.41 4.18
C SER A 33 -4.15 -10.91 2.96
N ILE A 34 -2.91 -10.42 3.15
CA ILE A 34 -1.98 -10.13 2.04
C ILE A 34 -1.65 -11.41 1.27
N ASP A 35 -1.25 -12.47 1.98
CA ASP A 35 -0.85 -13.74 1.36
C ASP A 35 -2.02 -14.36 0.57
N ASP A 36 -3.23 -14.36 1.15
CA ASP A 36 -4.45 -14.86 0.51
C ASP A 36 -4.80 -14.04 -0.75
N TYR A 37 -4.70 -12.71 -0.68
CA TYR A 37 -4.94 -11.82 -1.82
C TYR A 37 -3.97 -12.11 -2.97
N VAL A 38 -2.65 -12.10 -2.69
CA VAL A 38 -1.60 -12.36 -3.69
C VAL A 38 -1.74 -13.76 -4.30
N GLN A 39 -2.04 -14.75 -3.47
CA GLN A 39 -2.24 -16.12 -3.94
C GLN A 39 -3.53 -16.25 -4.76
N GLY A 40 -4.57 -15.48 -4.42
CA GLY A 40 -5.82 -15.35 -5.16
C GLY A 40 -5.60 -14.77 -6.57
N GLU A 41 -4.83 -13.68 -6.68
CA GLU A 41 -4.44 -13.09 -7.97
C GLU A 41 -3.70 -14.10 -8.85
N LYS A 42 -2.68 -14.76 -8.28
CA LYS A 42 -1.89 -15.79 -8.97
C LYS A 42 -2.75 -16.95 -9.49
N ASN A 43 -3.73 -17.38 -8.70
CA ASN A 43 -4.61 -18.49 -9.04
C ASN A 43 -5.83 -18.06 -9.88
N LYS A 44 -6.01 -16.75 -10.12
CA LYS A 44 -7.17 -16.19 -10.82
C LYS A 44 -8.50 -16.68 -10.23
N VAL A 45 -8.59 -16.67 -8.90
CA VAL A 45 -9.79 -17.12 -8.20
C VAL A 45 -10.98 -16.23 -8.54
N THR A 46 -12.19 -16.78 -8.54
CA THR A 46 -13.41 -16.05 -8.92
C THR A 46 -13.93 -15.11 -7.83
N TYR A 47 -13.42 -15.22 -6.60
CA TYR A 47 -13.86 -14.49 -5.40
C TYR A 47 -12.86 -13.38 -5.01
N MET A 48 -12.24 -12.76 -6.00
CA MET A 48 -11.22 -11.72 -5.77
C MET A 48 -11.77 -10.50 -5.03
N ASP A 49 -13.05 -10.20 -5.20
CA ASP A 49 -13.80 -9.16 -4.48
C ASP A 49 -13.84 -9.42 -2.96
N CYS A 50 -14.01 -10.69 -2.57
CA CYS A 50 -13.98 -11.12 -1.18
C CYS A 50 -12.57 -10.96 -0.58
N LEU A 51 -11.53 -11.37 -1.31
CA LEU A 51 -10.14 -11.21 -0.87
C LEU A 51 -9.74 -9.74 -0.77
N TRP A 52 -10.19 -8.92 -1.72
CA TRP A 52 -9.99 -7.47 -1.69
C TRP A 52 -10.65 -6.85 -0.46
N GLY A 53 -11.89 -7.23 -0.16
CA GLY A 53 -12.63 -6.77 1.02
C GLY A 53 -11.96 -7.17 2.33
N GLU A 54 -11.49 -8.42 2.43
CA GLU A 54 -10.75 -8.93 3.59
C GLU A 54 -9.46 -8.15 3.82
N LEU A 55 -8.62 -7.99 2.79
CA LEU A 55 -7.37 -7.24 2.89
C LEU A 55 -7.63 -5.75 3.23
N TYR A 56 -8.59 -5.11 2.58
CA TYR A 56 -8.98 -3.73 2.91
C TYR A 56 -9.45 -3.62 4.36
N GLY A 57 -10.28 -4.54 4.81
CA GLY A 57 -10.77 -4.62 6.19
C GLY A 57 -9.63 -4.77 7.19
N SER A 58 -8.73 -5.72 6.96
CA SER A 58 -7.59 -5.99 7.85
C SER A 58 -6.62 -4.81 7.95
N ILE A 59 -6.33 -4.11 6.83
CA ILE A 59 -5.47 -2.91 6.85
C ILE A 59 -6.09 -1.83 7.73
N ASN A 60 -7.39 -1.57 7.57
CA ASN A 60 -8.07 -0.55 8.36
C ASN A 60 -8.19 -0.96 9.83
N ALA A 61 -8.47 -2.22 10.13
CA ALA A 61 -8.54 -2.73 11.50
C ALA A 61 -7.22 -2.52 12.25
N ASP A 62 -6.10 -2.89 11.63
CA ASP A 62 -4.76 -2.71 12.23
C ASP A 62 -4.39 -1.22 12.38
N LEU A 63 -4.80 -0.38 11.42
CA LEU A 63 -4.63 1.08 11.54
C LEU A 63 -5.39 1.65 12.74
N TRP A 64 -6.69 1.31 12.88
CA TRP A 64 -7.52 1.79 13.99
C TRP A 64 -7.09 1.23 15.35
N ALA A 65 -6.51 0.03 15.36
CA ALA A 65 -5.92 -0.58 16.56
C ALA A 65 -4.53 -0.01 16.91
N GLY A 66 -3.94 0.82 16.06
CA GLY A 66 -2.59 1.37 16.25
C GLY A 66 -1.46 0.35 16.08
N VAL A 67 -1.73 -0.77 15.40
CA VAL A 67 -0.75 -1.83 15.10
C VAL A 67 0.19 -1.40 13.97
N ILE A 68 -0.34 -0.71 12.96
CA ILE A 68 0.41 -0.14 11.85
C ILE A 68 0.26 1.38 11.80
N THR A 69 1.22 2.06 11.19
CA THR A 69 1.14 3.51 10.97
C THR A 69 0.22 3.85 9.80
N GLU A 70 -0.20 5.12 9.73
CA GLU A 70 -0.94 5.63 8.56
C GLU A 70 -0.12 5.50 7.27
N GLU A 71 1.20 5.67 7.35
CA GLU A 71 2.10 5.47 6.21
C GLU A 71 2.08 4.01 5.71
N GLN A 72 2.16 3.04 6.63
CA GLN A 72 2.04 1.62 6.27
C GLN A 72 0.67 1.34 5.65
N ALA A 73 -0.41 1.84 6.23
CA ALA A 73 -1.75 1.63 5.69
C ALA A 73 -1.94 2.23 4.29
N VAL A 74 -1.39 3.42 4.01
CA VAL A 74 -1.39 4.04 2.68
C VAL A 74 -0.57 3.20 1.70
N TYR A 75 0.65 2.80 2.09
CA TYR A 75 1.52 1.98 1.26
C TYR A 75 0.88 0.63 0.90
N LEU A 76 0.37 -0.11 1.88
CA LEU A 76 -0.24 -1.43 1.67
C LEU A 76 -1.45 -1.35 0.73
N ARG A 77 -2.34 -0.38 0.91
CA ARG A 77 -3.48 -0.19 0.00
C ARG A 77 -3.03 0.17 -1.42
N THR A 78 -2.02 1.03 -1.53
CA THR A 78 -1.48 1.44 -2.83
C THR A 78 -0.86 0.25 -3.56
N LYS A 79 -0.01 -0.52 -2.87
CA LYS A 79 0.69 -1.67 -3.44
C LYS A 79 -0.24 -2.79 -3.85
N TYR A 80 -1.18 -3.18 -2.99
CA TYR A 80 -1.98 -4.40 -3.20
C TYR A 80 -3.36 -4.13 -3.79
N LEU A 81 -4.03 -3.03 -3.44
CA LEU A 81 -5.46 -2.85 -3.75
C LEU A 81 -5.75 -1.88 -4.90
N TYR A 82 -4.87 -0.88 -5.10
CA TYR A 82 -5.08 0.17 -6.10
C TYR A 82 -4.15 0.07 -7.30
N GLY A 83 -3.10 -0.75 -7.17
CA GLY A 83 -2.02 -0.86 -8.15
C GLY A 83 -1.19 0.43 -8.25
N ALA A 84 0.07 0.30 -8.64
CA ALA A 84 0.80 1.45 -9.17
C ALA A 84 0.17 1.81 -10.52
N LYS A 85 -0.75 2.78 -10.57
CA LYS A 85 -1.15 3.37 -11.85
C LYS A 85 -0.03 4.27 -12.39
N ALA A 86 0.90 3.68 -13.14
CA ALA A 86 1.77 4.26 -14.17
C ALA A 86 2.64 3.09 -14.68
N GLU A 87 2.70 2.66 -15.95
CA GLU A 87 2.49 3.30 -17.24
C GLU A 87 1.96 2.21 -18.21
N GLU A 88 0.69 2.26 -18.60
CA GLU A 88 0.27 1.71 -19.89
C GLU A 88 -0.39 2.88 -20.63
N GLU A 89 0.45 3.76 -21.16
CA GLU A 89 0.05 4.62 -22.28
C GLU A 89 -0.22 3.72 -23.48
N HIS A 90 -1.45 3.82 -23.93
CA HIS A 90 -1.99 3.19 -25.10
C HIS A 90 -1.76 4.15 -26.27
N ASP A 91 -0.87 3.80 -27.22
CA ASP A 91 -1.05 3.94 -28.68
C ASP A 91 0.09 3.28 -29.48
#